data_AF-A0A9D7XCZ2-F1
#
_entry.id   AF-A0A9D7XCZ2-F1
#
_cell.length_a   1.000
_cell.length_b   1.000
_cell.length_c   1.000
_cell.angle_alpha   90.00
_cell.angle_beta   90.00
_cell.angle_gamma   90.00
#
_symmetry.space_group_name_H-M   'P 1'
#
loop_
_entity.id
_entity.type
_entity.pdbx_description
1 polymer ?
#
loop_
_entity_poly.entity_id
_entity_poly.type
_entity_poly.pdbx_seq_one_letter_code
_entity_poly.pdbx_strand_id
1 'polypeptide(L)'
;MRDGPRSTGQAGHWLQFAQMVSKRDNNDLDRDVKMFFVVGTTAMDAFIACWETKRYYDSSRPWTLVRHYHKGEKIRGWGGPDKGTIEMSAERWHPYSPANFVSPPFPAYVSGHSTVSGACAKMLELFTGSDKFGEKEIRKPGIITETPGDPVSLPLETFTATADMAGISRVMGGYHIQADNVAGLKMGRDIAQYLWKDVYKKYFEGTIKIKS
;
A
#
# COMPACT_ATOMS: atom_id res chain seq x y z
N MET A 1 -5.21 -3.03 -4.30
CA MET A 1 -5.98 -2.62 -3.12
C MET A 1 -6.65 -1.29 -3.39
N ARG A 2 -7.95 -1.27 -3.69
CA ARG A 2 -8.82 -0.16 -3.28
C ARG A 2 -9.67 -0.72 -2.17
N ASP A 3 -9.62 -0.09 -1.02
CA ASP A 3 -10.34 -0.55 0.16
C ASP A 3 -11.79 -0.09 0.00
N GLY A 4 -12.60 -0.95 -0.62
CA GLY A 4 -14.03 -0.74 -0.78
C GLY A 4 -14.80 -1.04 0.52
N PRO A 5 -16.11 -0.76 0.59
CA PRO A 5 -16.93 -0.93 1.81
C PRO A 5 -17.03 -2.37 2.35
N ARG A 6 -16.46 -3.36 1.66
CA ARG A 6 -16.35 -4.77 2.10
C ARG A 6 -14.90 -5.24 2.23
N SER A 7 -13.96 -4.31 2.28
CA SER A 7 -12.52 -4.54 2.38
C SER A 7 -11.99 -3.83 3.62
N THR A 8 -10.88 -4.30 4.18
CA THR A 8 -10.18 -3.58 5.24
C THR A 8 -9.35 -2.45 4.64
N GLY A 9 -9.01 -1.43 5.45
CA GLY A 9 -7.99 -0.45 5.09
C GLY A 9 -6.62 -1.12 4.87
N GLN A 10 -5.65 -0.41 4.28
CA GLN A 10 -4.36 -1.03 3.92
C GLN A 10 -3.65 -1.74 5.09
N ALA A 11 -3.70 -1.21 6.32
CA ALA A 11 -3.13 -1.88 7.49
C ALA A 11 -3.88 -3.18 7.83
N GLY A 12 -5.20 -3.21 7.65
CA GLY A 12 -5.99 -4.42 7.85
C GLY A 12 -5.63 -5.55 6.90
N HIS A 13 -5.26 -5.24 5.64
CA HIS A 13 -4.75 -6.26 4.71
C HIS A 13 -3.45 -6.88 5.23
N TRP A 14 -2.55 -6.08 5.78
CA TRP A 14 -1.30 -6.60 6.36
C TRP A 14 -1.52 -7.40 7.64
N LEU A 15 -2.57 -7.12 8.41
CA LEU A 15 -2.99 -7.98 9.52
C LEU A 15 -3.60 -9.29 9.03
N GLN A 16 -4.32 -9.29 7.91
CA GLN A 16 -4.78 -10.53 7.27
C GLN A 16 -3.61 -11.37 6.74
N PHE A 17 -2.58 -10.72 6.16
CA PHE A 17 -1.35 -11.42 5.78
C PHE A 17 -0.60 -11.98 7.00
N ALA A 18 -0.57 -11.26 8.12
CA ALA A 18 -0.04 -11.80 9.37
C ALA A 18 -0.81 -13.05 9.85
N GLN A 19 -2.14 -13.09 9.68
CA GLN A 19 -2.93 -14.31 9.94
C GLN A 19 -2.54 -15.48 9.02
N MET A 20 -2.24 -15.19 7.75
CA MET A 20 -1.75 -16.22 6.82
C MET A 20 -0.36 -16.73 7.24
N VAL A 21 0.53 -15.83 7.66
CA VAL A 21 1.85 -16.20 8.21
C VAL A 21 1.72 -17.07 9.47
N SER A 22 0.86 -16.69 10.42
CA SER A 22 0.56 -17.49 11.62
C SER A 22 0.20 -18.94 11.26
N LYS A 23 -0.73 -19.12 10.31
CA LYS A 23 -1.16 -20.44 9.84
C LYS A 23 -0.05 -21.19 9.11
N ARG A 24 0.68 -20.51 8.23
CA ARG A 24 1.78 -21.09 7.43
C ARG A 24 2.89 -21.62 8.33
N ASP A 25 3.26 -20.84 9.36
CA ASP A 25 4.39 -21.14 10.24
C ASP A 25 3.97 -21.91 11.50
N ASN A 26 2.67 -22.20 11.66
CA ASN A 26 2.09 -22.85 12.83
C ASN A 26 2.52 -22.16 14.14
N ASN A 27 2.38 -20.84 14.17
CA ASN A 27 2.70 -20.03 15.35
C ASN A 27 1.84 -20.44 16.56
N ASP A 28 2.43 -20.30 17.75
CA ASP A 28 1.69 -20.35 19.02
C ASP A 28 1.20 -18.94 19.43
N LEU A 29 0.51 -18.88 20.56
CA LEU A 29 -0.03 -17.63 21.09
C LEU A 29 1.05 -16.58 21.38
N ASP A 30 2.20 -16.99 21.93
CA ASP A 30 3.27 -16.05 22.29
C ASP A 30 3.87 -15.41 21.04
N ARG A 31 4.11 -16.21 20.00
CA ARG A 31 4.62 -15.72 18.72
C ARG A 31 3.60 -14.85 17.99
N ASP A 32 2.33 -15.23 17.99
CA ASP A 32 1.27 -14.45 17.35
C ASP A 32 1.05 -13.10 18.03
N VAL A 33 0.96 -13.05 19.36
CA VAL A 33 0.79 -11.77 20.08
C VAL A 33 1.92 -10.81 19.74
N LYS A 34 3.18 -11.30 19.69
CA LYS A 34 4.34 -10.48 19.30
C LYS A 34 4.26 -10.04 17.84
N MET A 35 3.90 -10.94 16.91
CA MET A 35 3.79 -10.64 15.49
C MET A 35 2.73 -9.56 15.21
N PHE A 36 1.51 -9.75 15.72
CA PHE A 36 0.42 -8.79 15.53
C PHE A 36 0.74 -7.45 16.19
N PHE A 37 1.37 -7.47 17.36
CA PHE A 37 1.84 -6.26 18.02
C PHE A 37 2.80 -5.46 17.13
N VAL A 38 3.88 -6.07 16.62
CA VAL A 38 4.88 -5.33 15.82
C VAL A 38 4.33 -4.90 14.47
N VAL A 39 3.49 -5.71 13.81
CA VAL A 39 2.89 -5.34 12.52
C VAL A 39 1.92 -4.16 12.70
N GLY A 40 1.04 -4.22 13.70
CA GLY A 40 0.05 -3.17 13.96
C GLY A 40 0.69 -1.83 14.35
N THR A 41 1.65 -1.86 15.28
CA THR A 41 2.36 -0.66 15.73
C THR A 41 3.24 -0.06 14.63
N THR A 42 3.92 -0.89 13.85
CA THR A 42 4.70 -0.42 12.68
C THR A 42 3.81 0.21 11.62
N ALA A 43 2.61 -0.35 11.38
CA ALA A 43 1.65 0.28 10.48
C ALA A 43 1.22 1.66 10.99
N MET A 44 0.99 1.81 12.29
CA MET A 44 0.65 3.07 12.94
C MET A 44 1.76 4.12 12.77
N ASP A 45 3.00 3.78 13.07
CA ASP A 45 4.14 4.70 12.92
C ASP A 45 4.37 5.08 11.44
N ALA A 46 4.20 4.13 10.53
CA ALA A 46 4.25 4.38 9.09
C ALA A 46 3.16 5.39 8.65
N PHE A 47 1.96 5.30 9.24
CA PHE A 47 0.89 6.25 9.00
C PHE A 47 1.22 7.65 9.53
N ILE A 48 1.69 7.76 10.77
CA ILE A 48 2.07 9.05 11.38
C ILE A 48 3.08 9.76 10.50
N ALA A 49 4.19 9.10 10.19
CA ALA A 49 5.26 9.70 9.41
C ALA A 49 4.82 10.02 7.97
N CYS A 50 4.02 9.15 7.34
CA CYS A 50 3.44 9.43 6.02
C CYS A 50 2.53 10.65 6.03
N TRP A 51 1.69 10.83 7.06
CA TRP A 51 0.77 11.95 7.15
C TRP A 51 1.50 13.25 7.44
N GLU A 52 2.54 13.24 8.29
CA GLU A 52 3.42 14.41 8.46
C GLU A 52 4.04 14.82 7.13
N THR A 53 4.57 13.86 6.37
CA THR A 53 5.14 14.11 5.02
C THR A 53 4.10 14.73 4.08
N LYS A 54 2.88 14.19 4.07
CA LYS A 54 1.78 14.74 3.25
C LYS A 54 1.44 16.18 3.61
N ARG A 55 1.39 16.49 4.91
CA ARG A 55 1.09 17.85 5.38
C ARG A 55 2.23 18.82 5.10
N TYR A 56 3.48 18.36 5.15
CA TYR A 56 4.65 19.18 4.88
C TYR A 56 4.75 19.57 3.39
N TYR A 57 4.63 18.60 2.48
CA TYR A 57 4.82 18.85 1.04
C TYR A 57 3.55 19.31 0.31
N ASP A 58 2.36 19.02 0.86
CA ASP A 58 1.05 19.42 0.33
C ASP A 58 0.89 19.23 -1.20
N SER A 59 1.44 18.15 -1.74
CA SER A 59 1.55 17.97 -3.19
C SER A 59 0.22 17.53 -3.85
N SER A 60 0.04 17.98 -5.09
CA SER A 60 -1.16 17.71 -5.89
C SER A 60 -1.18 16.30 -6.49
N ARG A 61 -2.38 15.84 -6.86
CA ARG A 61 -2.67 14.48 -7.35
C ARG A 61 -2.60 14.39 -8.88
N PRO A 62 -2.34 13.20 -9.46
CA PRO A 62 -2.31 13.02 -10.91
C PRO A 62 -3.55 13.57 -11.63
N TRP A 63 -4.76 13.37 -11.08
CA TRP A 63 -6.01 13.95 -11.59
C TRP A 63 -5.89 15.45 -11.88
N THR A 64 -5.35 16.21 -10.94
CA THR A 64 -5.18 17.66 -11.10
C THR A 64 -4.00 17.97 -12.01
N LEU A 65 -2.87 17.28 -11.81
CA LEU A 65 -1.62 17.57 -12.53
C LEU A 65 -1.74 17.32 -14.03
N VAL A 66 -2.36 16.21 -14.45
CA VAL A 66 -2.57 15.89 -15.88
C VAL A 66 -3.42 16.96 -16.54
N ARG A 67 -4.54 17.34 -15.92
CA ARG A 67 -5.47 18.35 -16.45
C ARG A 67 -4.86 19.75 -16.49
N HIS A 68 -3.91 20.03 -15.60
CA HIS A 68 -3.21 21.31 -15.52
C HIS A 68 -2.09 21.42 -16.56
N TYR A 69 -1.15 20.45 -16.56
CA TYR A 69 0.05 20.53 -17.39
C TYR A 69 -0.18 20.16 -18.87
N HIS A 70 -1.18 19.33 -19.17
CA HIS A 70 -1.51 18.91 -20.54
C HIS A 70 -2.77 19.61 -21.09
N LYS A 71 -3.10 20.79 -20.55
CA LYS A 71 -4.29 21.54 -20.97
C LYS A 71 -4.23 21.86 -22.47
N GLY A 72 -5.33 21.59 -23.19
CA GLY A 72 -5.44 21.76 -24.64
C GLY A 72 -4.83 20.62 -25.46
N GLU A 73 -4.13 19.68 -24.82
CA GLU A 73 -3.52 18.54 -25.47
C GLU A 73 -4.46 17.33 -25.51
N LYS A 74 -4.24 16.46 -26.48
CA LYS A 74 -4.83 15.13 -26.51
C LYS A 74 -3.87 14.12 -25.90
N ILE A 75 -4.40 13.25 -25.04
CA ILE A 75 -3.64 12.17 -24.40
C ILE A 75 -4.35 10.82 -24.61
N ARG A 76 -3.59 9.73 -24.43
CA ARG A 76 -4.15 8.38 -24.38
C ARG A 76 -4.34 7.95 -22.92
N GLY A 77 -5.52 7.47 -22.58
CA GLY A 77 -5.84 7.00 -21.22
C GLY A 77 -7.12 6.19 -21.17
N TRP A 78 -7.45 5.67 -19.99
CA TRP A 78 -8.67 4.90 -19.77
C TRP A 78 -9.91 5.77 -20.01
N GLY A 79 -10.76 5.37 -20.96
CA GLY A 79 -11.95 6.11 -21.38
C GLY A 79 -13.13 6.03 -20.43
N GLY A 80 -13.00 5.25 -19.34
CA GLY A 80 -14.08 4.87 -18.46
C GLY A 80 -14.58 3.44 -18.73
N PRO A 81 -15.61 3.01 -18.00
CA PRO A 81 -16.14 1.64 -18.08
C PRO A 81 -16.42 1.22 -19.52
N ASP A 82 -15.96 0.02 -19.88
CA ASP A 82 -16.16 -0.66 -21.16
C ASP A 82 -15.62 0.07 -22.42
N LYS A 83 -14.83 1.14 -22.23
CA LYS A 83 -14.24 1.91 -23.35
C LYS A 83 -12.76 1.60 -23.60
N GLY A 84 -12.09 0.92 -22.67
CA GLY A 84 -10.67 0.62 -22.77
C GLY A 84 -9.81 1.90 -22.82
N THR A 85 -8.69 1.84 -23.54
CA THR A 85 -7.80 2.99 -23.74
C THR A 85 -8.20 3.77 -24.99
N ILE A 86 -8.49 5.06 -24.84
CA ILE A 86 -8.89 5.94 -25.94
C ILE A 86 -8.02 7.20 -25.98
N GLU A 87 -8.07 7.91 -27.11
CA GLU A 87 -7.59 9.29 -27.20
C GLU A 87 -8.66 10.25 -26.65
N MET A 88 -8.27 11.20 -25.80
CA MET A 88 -9.16 12.21 -25.22
C MET A 88 -8.40 13.50 -24.95
N SER A 89 -9.10 14.62 -24.73
CA SER A 89 -8.43 15.81 -24.18
C SER A 89 -8.00 15.54 -22.74
N ALA A 90 -6.87 16.08 -22.31
CA ALA A 90 -6.34 15.86 -20.97
C ALA A 90 -7.33 16.28 -19.88
N GLU A 91 -8.16 17.31 -20.12
CA GLU A 91 -9.17 17.80 -19.19
C GLU A 91 -10.29 16.80 -18.92
N ARG A 92 -10.47 15.79 -19.78
CA ARG A 92 -11.43 14.69 -19.58
C ARG A 92 -10.83 13.47 -18.90
N TRP A 93 -9.50 13.37 -18.82
CA TRP A 93 -8.83 12.20 -18.25
C TRP A 93 -9.05 12.08 -16.76
N HIS A 94 -9.54 10.92 -16.30
CA HIS A 94 -9.62 10.55 -14.88
C HIS A 94 -8.86 9.26 -14.56
N PRO A 95 -8.45 9.06 -13.28
CA PRO A 95 -7.91 7.81 -12.78
C PRO A 95 -8.85 6.61 -13.03
N TYR A 96 -8.28 5.40 -13.00
CA TYR A 96 -9.05 4.14 -13.08
C TYR A 96 -9.87 3.94 -11.80
N SER A 97 -11.04 4.58 -11.79
CA SER A 97 -11.93 4.70 -10.64
C SER A 97 -13.37 5.00 -11.07
N PRO A 98 -14.39 4.61 -10.29
CA PRO A 98 -15.74 5.12 -10.40
C PRO A 98 -15.82 6.65 -10.34
N ALA A 99 -16.79 7.19 -11.05
CA ALA A 99 -17.03 8.63 -11.13
C ALA A 99 -17.29 9.29 -9.76
N ASN A 100 -17.79 8.55 -8.76
CA ASN A 100 -18.07 9.07 -7.42
C ASN A 100 -16.85 9.18 -6.50
N PHE A 101 -15.66 8.73 -6.94
CA PHE A 101 -14.43 8.83 -6.15
C PHE A 101 -13.22 8.94 -7.08
N VAL A 102 -12.96 10.14 -7.60
CA VAL A 102 -11.90 10.35 -8.59
C VAL A 102 -10.53 10.47 -7.93
N SER A 103 -10.45 11.12 -6.78
CA SER A 103 -9.19 11.34 -6.06
C SER A 103 -9.40 11.38 -4.55
N PRO A 104 -8.52 10.75 -3.74
CA PRO A 104 -8.57 10.88 -2.29
C PRO A 104 -8.36 12.34 -1.86
N PRO A 105 -9.10 12.83 -0.83
CA PRO A 105 -9.10 14.23 -0.41
C PRO A 105 -7.90 14.57 0.50
N PHE A 106 -6.69 14.21 0.09
CA PHE A 106 -5.44 14.50 0.81
C PHE A 106 -4.23 14.49 -0.13
N PRO A 107 -3.13 15.17 0.22
CA PRO A 107 -1.94 15.32 -0.61
C PRO A 107 -1.36 14.01 -1.14
N ALA A 108 -0.65 14.07 -2.26
CA ALA A 108 -0.14 12.90 -2.95
C ALA A 108 1.14 12.35 -2.29
N TYR A 109 2.17 13.18 -2.08
CA TYR A 109 3.49 12.71 -1.67
C TYR A 109 3.58 12.54 -0.14
N VAL A 110 4.03 11.41 0.40
CA VAL A 110 4.30 10.11 -0.25
C VAL A 110 3.04 9.24 -0.31
N SER A 111 3.06 8.15 -1.09
CA SER A 111 1.93 7.21 -1.13
C SER A 111 1.76 6.48 0.22
N GLY A 112 0.59 6.65 0.85
CA GLY A 112 0.30 6.02 2.15
C GLY A 112 0.14 4.50 2.06
N HIS A 113 -0.42 3.99 0.97
CA HIS A 113 -0.46 2.54 0.72
C HIS A 113 0.96 1.97 0.57
N SER A 114 1.81 2.66 -0.18
CA SER A 114 3.21 2.26 -0.40
C SER A 114 4.00 2.28 0.91
N THR A 115 3.80 3.29 1.74
CA THR A 115 4.48 3.43 3.03
C THR A 115 4.08 2.33 4.01
N VAL A 116 2.79 2.11 4.22
CA VAL A 116 2.31 1.04 5.11
C VAL A 116 2.71 -0.34 4.58
N SER A 117 2.60 -0.56 3.27
CA SER A 117 3.00 -1.84 2.67
C SER A 117 4.50 -2.11 2.80
N GLY A 118 5.35 -1.13 2.53
CA GLY A 118 6.79 -1.27 2.74
C GLY A 118 7.13 -1.57 4.20
N ALA A 119 6.44 -0.91 5.14
CA ALA A 119 6.67 -1.08 6.57
C ALA A 119 6.24 -2.46 7.08
N CYS A 120 4.99 -2.87 6.81
CA CYS A 120 4.46 -4.14 7.27
C CYS A 120 5.16 -5.34 6.62
N ALA A 121 5.45 -5.28 5.31
CA ALA A 121 6.22 -6.32 4.64
C ALA A 121 7.59 -6.50 5.27
N LYS A 122 8.30 -5.39 5.47
CA LYS A 122 9.64 -5.44 6.05
C LYS A 122 9.61 -5.92 7.50
N MET A 123 8.58 -5.56 8.26
CA MET A 123 8.41 -6.05 9.63
C MET A 123 8.14 -7.56 9.66
N LEU A 124 7.29 -8.09 8.77
CA LEU A 124 7.07 -9.54 8.65
C LEU A 124 8.34 -10.29 8.23
N GLU A 125 9.10 -9.76 7.26
CA GLU A 125 10.40 -10.30 6.88
C GLU A 125 11.34 -10.38 8.08
N LEU A 126 11.49 -9.27 8.81
CA LEU A 126 12.38 -9.19 9.97
C LEU A 126 11.93 -10.09 11.12
N PHE A 127 10.62 -10.20 11.36
CA PHE A 127 10.04 -11.03 12.42
C PHE A 127 10.18 -12.51 12.13
N THR A 128 9.90 -12.92 10.90
CA THR A 128 10.00 -14.34 10.46
C THR A 128 11.43 -14.75 10.16
N GLY A 129 12.33 -13.79 9.91
CA GLY A 129 13.71 -14.03 9.49
C GLY A 129 13.84 -14.39 8.01
N SER A 130 12.78 -14.22 7.20
CA SER A 130 12.76 -14.57 5.78
C SER A 130 11.79 -13.67 5.00
N ASP A 131 12.14 -13.29 3.78
CA ASP A 131 11.23 -12.52 2.90
C ASP A 131 10.15 -13.40 2.26
N LYS A 132 10.23 -14.73 2.40
CA LYS A 132 9.25 -15.66 1.83
C LYS A 132 7.87 -15.39 2.40
N PHE A 133 6.86 -15.24 1.54
CA PHE A 133 5.45 -15.25 1.92
C PHE A 133 4.78 -16.55 1.43
N GLY A 134 4.81 -16.81 0.13
CA GLY A 134 4.34 -18.07 -0.47
C GLY A 134 2.83 -18.21 -0.56
N GLU A 135 2.10 -17.10 -0.53
CA GLU A 135 0.64 -17.07 -0.63
C GLU A 135 0.17 -16.69 -2.03
N LYS A 136 -1.15 -16.69 -2.23
CA LYS A 136 -1.76 -16.15 -3.45
C LYS A 136 -3.07 -15.45 -3.12
N GLU A 137 -3.39 -14.44 -3.91
CA GLU A 137 -4.65 -13.72 -3.80
C GLU A 137 -5.49 -13.92 -5.06
N ILE A 138 -6.72 -14.39 -4.91
CA ILE A 138 -7.65 -14.53 -6.03
C ILE A 138 -8.51 -13.27 -6.12
N ARG A 139 -8.48 -12.60 -7.27
CA ARG A 139 -9.26 -11.37 -7.51
C ARG A 139 -10.04 -11.50 -8.81
N LYS A 140 -11.27 -10.96 -8.85
CA LYS A 140 -11.96 -10.77 -10.13
C LYS A 140 -11.67 -9.35 -10.63
N PRO A 141 -11.18 -9.21 -11.87
CA PRO A 141 -10.95 -7.89 -12.46
C PRO A 141 -12.29 -7.18 -12.67
N GLY A 142 -12.27 -5.86 -12.83
CA GLY A 142 -13.44 -5.07 -13.19
C GLY A 142 -14.49 -4.89 -12.10
N ILE A 143 -14.54 -5.65 -11.00
CA ILE A 143 -15.62 -5.61 -9.96
C ILE A 143 -16.13 -4.19 -9.62
N ILE A 144 -15.23 -3.21 -9.57
CA ILE A 144 -15.53 -1.84 -9.16
C ILE A 144 -15.59 -0.83 -10.31
N THR A 145 -15.22 -1.18 -11.54
CA THR A 145 -14.94 -0.23 -12.62
C THR A 145 -15.46 -0.66 -13.99
N GLU A 146 -15.54 -1.96 -14.27
CA GLU A 146 -15.84 -2.52 -15.58
C GLU A 146 -16.70 -3.78 -15.40
N THR A 147 -17.16 -4.37 -16.50
CA THR A 147 -17.80 -5.69 -16.44
C THR A 147 -16.82 -6.71 -15.83
N PRO A 148 -17.20 -7.44 -14.76
CA PRO A 148 -16.29 -8.40 -14.13
C PRO A 148 -15.89 -9.51 -15.09
N GLY A 149 -14.59 -9.75 -15.22
CA GLY A 149 -14.03 -10.88 -15.96
C GLY A 149 -13.81 -12.11 -15.09
N ASP A 150 -13.17 -13.12 -15.68
CA ASP A 150 -12.78 -14.34 -14.98
C ASP A 150 -11.78 -14.05 -13.84
N PRO A 151 -11.83 -14.81 -12.72
CA PRO A 151 -10.89 -14.66 -11.63
C PRO A 151 -9.44 -14.83 -12.09
N VAL A 152 -8.57 -13.96 -11.59
CA VAL A 152 -7.12 -14.05 -11.78
C VAL A 152 -6.45 -14.37 -10.44
N SER A 153 -5.38 -15.16 -10.49
CA SER A 153 -4.54 -15.46 -9.35
C SER A 153 -3.34 -14.53 -9.33
N LEU A 154 -3.14 -13.81 -8.24
CA LEU A 154 -1.97 -12.97 -8.00
C LEU A 154 -1.01 -13.71 -7.07
N PRO A 155 0.18 -14.13 -7.54
CA PRO A 155 1.15 -14.79 -6.68
C PRO A 155 1.75 -13.78 -5.69
N LEU A 156 1.80 -14.16 -4.41
CA LEU A 156 2.37 -13.38 -3.32
C LEU A 156 3.60 -14.14 -2.78
N GLU A 157 4.63 -14.23 -3.62
CA GLU A 157 5.80 -15.08 -3.35
C GLU A 157 6.63 -14.59 -2.17
N THR A 158 6.88 -13.29 -2.11
CA THR A 158 7.63 -12.63 -1.01
C THR A 158 6.85 -11.46 -0.43
N PHE A 159 7.15 -11.09 0.82
CA PHE A 159 6.56 -9.91 1.45
C PHE A 159 6.94 -8.65 0.67
N THR A 160 8.20 -8.54 0.24
CA THR A 160 8.69 -7.43 -0.58
C THR A 160 7.92 -7.30 -1.90
N ALA A 161 7.79 -8.38 -2.67
CA ALA A 161 7.06 -8.36 -3.94
C ALA A 161 5.58 -8.03 -3.74
N THR A 162 4.98 -8.51 -2.64
CA THR A 162 3.59 -8.20 -2.26
C THR A 162 3.42 -6.70 -1.97
N ALA A 163 4.36 -6.09 -1.23
CA ALA A 163 4.35 -4.66 -0.98
C ALA A 163 4.56 -3.82 -2.25
N ASP A 164 5.47 -4.23 -3.12
CA ASP A 164 5.73 -3.55 -4.39
C ASP A 164 4.51 -3.62 -5.31
N MET A 165 3.84 -4.78 -5.37
CA MET A 165 2.57 -4.96 -6.09
C MET A 165 1.47 -4.05 -5.53
N ALA A 166 1.35 -3.96 -4.20
CA ALA A 166 0.42 -3.04 -3.56
C ALA A 166 0.74 -1.57 -3.91
N GLY A 167 2.01 -1.19 -3.92
CA GLY A 167 2.49 0.14 -4.28
C GLY A 167 2.21 0.51 -5.74
N ILE A 168 2.63 -0.32 -6.69
CA ILE A 168 2.44 -0.07 -8.13
C ILE A 168 0.95 -0.05 -8.50
N SER A 169 0.09 -0.76 -7.76
CA SER A 169 -1.36 -0.69 -7.97
C SER A 169 -1.92 0.74 -7.85
N ARG A 170 -1.26 1.62 -7.08
CA ARG A 170 -1.67 3.03 -6.93
C ARG A 170 -1.32 3.89 -8.13
N VAL A 171 -0.24 3.53 -8.82
CA VAL A 171 0.23 4.18 -10.04
C VAL A 171 -0.63 3.74 -11.22
N MET A 172 -0.84 2.42 -11.36
CA MET A 172 -1.75 1.87 -12.37
C MET A 172 -3.18 2.40 -12.21
N GLY A 173 -3.62 2.60 -10.96
CA GLY A 173 -4.92 3.20 -10.66
C GLY A 173 -5.02 4.70 -10.96
N GLY A 174 -3.91 5.39 -11.27
CA GLY A 174 -3.88 6.83 -11.52
C GLY A 174 -3.95 7.72 -10.27
N TYR A 175 -3.68 7.18 -9.07
CA TYR A 175 -3.81 7.92 -7.81
C TYR A 175 -2.51 8.57 -7.32
N HIS A 176 -1.38 8.02 -7.74
CA HIS A 176 -0.03 8.45 -7.39
C HIS A 176 0.87 8.39 -8.63
N ILE A 177 1.88 9.24 -8.67
CA ILE A 177 3.00 9.07 -9.61
C ILE A 177 4.01 8.07 -9.06
N GLN A 178 4.89 7.54 -9.92
CA GLN A 178 5.87 6.53 -9.50
C GLN A 178 6.81 7.05 -8.40
N ALA A 179 7.15 8.34 -8.39
CA ALA A 179 7.98 8.95 -7.34
C ALA A 179 7.35 8.84 -5.94
N ASP A 180 6.05 9.10 -5.80
CA ASP A 180 5.32 8.94 -4.53
C ASP A 180 5.36 7.50 -4.03
N ASN A 181 5.29 6.53 -4.96
CA ASN A 181 5.31 5.12 -4.67
C ASN A 181 6.69 4.65 -4.18
N VAL A 182 7.74 4.97 -4.94
CA VAL A 182 9.13 4.61 -4.61
C VAL A 182 9.54 5.20 -3.26
N ALA A 183 9.26 6.49 -3.06
CA ALA A 183 9.58 7.17 -1.81
C ALA A 183 8.79 6.59 -0.62
N GLY A 184 7.49 6.31 -0.82
CA GLY A 184 6.67 5.67 0.21
C GLY A 184 7.18 4.28 0.61
N LEU A 185 7.43 3.39 -0.37
CA LEU A 185 7.97 2.06 -0.09
C LEU A 185 9.30 2.12 0.67
N LYS A 186 10.21 3.01 0.25
CA LYS A 186 11.49 3.22 0.95
C LYS A 186 11.27 3.68 2.39
N MET A 187 10.46 4.72 2.57
CA MET A 187 10.14 5.27 3.90
C MET A 187 9.58 4.21 4.84
N GLY A 188 8.63 3.39 4.37
CA GLY A 188 8.06 2.32 5.18
C GLY A 188 9.10 1.28 5.62
N ARG A 189 9.96 0.85 4.69
CA ARG A 189 11.04 -0.11 4.98
C ARG A 189 12.02 0.44 6.01
N ASP A 190 12.41 1.71 5.88
CA ASP A 190 13.33 2.38 6.80
C ASP A 190 12.72 2.46 8.21
N ILE A 191 11.43 2.78 8.34
CA ILE A 191 10.68 2.78 9.61
C ILE A 191 10.72 1.39 10.26
N ALA A 192 10.37 0.35 9.51
CA ALA A 192 10.37 -1.02 10.03
C ALA A 192 11.77 -1.49 10.49
N GLN A 193 12.82 -1.14 9.74
CA GLN A 193 14.20 -1.45 10.12
C GLN A 193 14.61 -0.77 11.43
N TYR A 194 14.30 0.52 11.57
CA TYR A 194 14.55 1.26 12.80
C TYR A 194 13.80 0.65 13.98
N LEU A 195 12.48 0.46 13.86
CA LEU A 195 11.66 -0.08 14.94
C LEU A 195 12.09 -1.48 15.36
N TRP A 196 12.39 -2.36 14.40
CA TRP A 196 12.84 -3.72 14.70
C TRP A 196 14.15 -3.72 15.49
N LYS A 197 15.17 -3.02 14.98
CA LYS A 197 16.51 -3.01 15.57
C LYS A 197 16.53 -2.30 16.91
N ASP A 198 15.91 -1.12 16.99
CA ASP A 198 16.13 -0.20 18.10
C ASP A 198 15.05 -0.24 19.17
N VAL A 199 13.89 -0.82 18.87
CA VAL A 199 12.75 -0.90 19.79
C VAL A 199 12.35 -2.35 20.05
N TYR A 200 11.87 -3.09 19.05
CA TYR A 200 11.18 -4.36 19.29
C TYR A 200 12.09 -5.50 19.77
N LYS A 201 13.29 -5.66 19.19
CA LYS A 201 14.24 -6.65 19.72
C LYS A 201 14.57 -6.40 21.18
N LYS A 202 14.92 -5.17 21.53
CA LYS A 202 15.25 -4.79 22.91
C LYS A 202 14.05 -4.96 23.85
N TYR A 203 12.85 -4.67 23.37
CA TYR A 203 11.61 -4.89 24.13
C TYR A 203 11.37 -6.37 24.42
N PHE A 204 11.49 -7.24 23.40
CA PHE A 204 11.30 -8.69 23.56
C PHE A 204 12.41 -9.37 24.37
N GLU A 205 13.63 -8.85 24.31
CA GLU A 205 14.77 -9.31 25.09
C GLU A 205 14.78 -8.74 26.52
N GLY A 206 13.90 -7.79 26.84
CA GLY A 206 13.86 -7.12 28.15
C GLY A 206 15.05 -6.18 28.41
N THR A 207 15.72 -5.69 27.37
CA THR A 207 16.92 -4.84 27.46
C THR A 207 16.65 -3.36 27.19
N ILE A 208 15.38 -2.98 26.95
CA ILE A 208 15.02 -1.59 26.67
C ILE A 208 15.23 -0.71 27.91
N LYS A 209 15.94 0.41 27.74
CA LYS A 209 16.12 1.41 28.79
C LYS A 209 15.06 2.49 28.64
N ILE A 210 14.11 2.53 29.57
CA ILE A 210 13.13 3.62 29.65
C ILE A 210 13.86 4.79 30.31
N LYS A 211 13.91 5.94 29.63
CA LYS A 211 14.34 7.19 30.28
C LYS A 211 13.24 7.58 31.28
N SER A 212 13.57 7.45 32.56
CA SER A 212 12.81 8.03 33.69
C SER A 212 12.95 9.54 33.71
#